data_AF-A0A8J1U1U9-F1
#
_entry.id   AF-A0A8J1U1U9-F1
#
_cell.length_a   1.000
_cell.length_b   1.000
_cell.length_c   1.000
_cell.angle_alpha   90.00
_cell.angle_beta   90.00
_cell.angle_gamma   90.00
#
_symmetry.space_group_name_H-M   'P 1'
#
loop_
_entity.id
_entity.type
_entity.pdbx_description
1 polymer ?
#
loop_
_entity_poly.entity_id
_entity_poly.type
_entity_poly.pdbx_seq_one_letter_code
_entity_poly.pdbx_strand_id
1 'polypeptide(L)'
;TKQVPQEGMENDPTNFPHHISEADFVGSTSDGVYGVAAMIYDRPTVNITLKKSWFFFDDELICLGSNIETREGINDTQPVLTTLNQIIQDGAITAYDETKGLVEIQNGEVYLPNPAWVHHDNTGYIFLNNVTNVYMQGENRSKTDVDRNKVISNQVFSTWIDHGRAPQNLQYAYSVRPNITVGEIDAYIKSNPIRRVHQNSNIHAVFHTKLNITGLVFFTPGNVSTPNGYVVSADNPSIVMIRETKNNMFITCSNPENKGIVLKIKLSKNVRGPGARFLGESGMTEVTFDLPSGRLAGSSITKSLTWQFSNHIPKYMSEDRFFKSKST
;
A
#
# COMPACT_ATOMS: atom_id res chain seq x y z
N THR A 1 -39.33 -14.88 -15.26
CA THR A 1 -40.75 -15.24 -15.14
C THR A 1 -41.18 -15.04 -13.69
N LYS A 2 -42.13 -14.11 -13.46
CA LYS A 2 -42.92 -13.82 -12.25
C LYS A 2 -42.22 -13.32 -10.96
N GLN A 3 -42.68 -12.15 -10.50
CA GLN A 3 -42.54 -11.60 -9.14
C GLN A 3 -43.40 -12.35 -8.12
N VAL A 4 -42.97 -12.33 -6.85
CA VAL A 4 -43.86 -12.23 -5.68
C VAL A 4 -43.19 -11.26 -4.67
N PRO A 5 -43.92 -10.34 -4.03
CA PRO A 5 -43.38 -9.39 -3.05
C PRO A 5 -43.39 -10.00 -1.64
N GLN A 6 -42.36 -9.71 -0.84
CA GLN A 6 -42.42 -9.90 0.60
C GLN A 6 -42.01 -8.62 1.32
N GLU A 7 -43.03 -7.96 1.86
CA GLU A 7 -42.89 -7.09 3.03
C GLU A 7 -42.38 -7.91 4.21
N GLY A 8 -41.53 -7.28 5.04
CA GLY A 8 -41.07 -7.83 6.32
C GLY A 8 -39.64 -8.37 6.27
N MET A 9 -38.64 -7.49 6.35
CA MET A 9 -37.27 -7.89 6.68
C MET A 9 -37.20 -8.29 8.17
N GLU A 10 -37.61 -9.51 8.48
CA GLU A 10 -36.99 -10.25 9.57
C GLU A 10 -35.63 -10.74 9.06
N ASN A 11 -34.56 -10.19 9.63
CA ASN A 11 -33.18 -10.46 9.21
C ASN A 11 -32.81 -11.93 9.48
N ASP A 12 -32.89 -12.77 8.45
CA ASP A 12 -32.21 -14.06 8.41
C ASP A 12 -30.71 -13.81 8.14
N PRO A 13 -29.81 -14.05 9.11
CA PRO A 13 -28.38 -13.82 8.95
C PRO A 13 -27.72 -14.77 7.94
N THR A 14 -28.43 -15.76 7.41
CA THR A 14 -27.92 -16.72 6.41
C THR A 14 -28.13 -16.28 4.96
N ASN A 15 -28.91 -15.21 4.72
CA ASN A 15 -29.28 -14.77 3.38
C ASN A 15 -28.52 -13.51 2.91
N PHE A 16 -27.28 -13.34 3.36
CA PHE A 16 -26.35 -12.44 2.68
C PHE A 16 -25.78 -13.18 1.48
N PRO A 17 -26.05 -12.78 0.22
CA PRO A 17 -25.33 -13.34 -0.90
C PRO A 17 -23.83 -13.17 -0.64
N HIS A 18 -23.11 -14.27 -0.50
CA HIS A 18 -21.66 -14.23 -0.35
C HIS A 18 -21.08 -13.69 -1.66
N HIS A 19 -20.62 -12.45 -1.64
CA HIS A 19 -19.96 -11.85 -2.79
C HIS A 19 -18.47 -12.15 -2.75
N ILE A 20 -18.01 -12.85 -3.78
CA ILE A 20 -16.59 -13.01 -4.08
C ILE A 20 -16.21 -11.84 -5.00
N SER A 21 -15.09 -11.17 -4.71
CA SER A 21 -14.57 -10.14 -5.62
C SER A 21 -14.25 -10.76 -6.97
N GLU A 22 -14.59 -10.07 -8.06
CA GLU A 22 -14.27 -10.57 -9.42
C GLU A 22 -12.79 -10.36 -9.78
N ALA A 23 -12.06 -9.55 -9.00
CA ALA A 23 -10.63 -9.34 -9.19
C ALA A 23 -9.82 -10.54 -8.70
N ASP A 24 -8.94 -11.07 -9.55
CA ASP A 24 -8.05 -12.21 -9.23
C ASP A 24 -6.72 -11.78 -8.58
N PHE A 25 -6.44 -10.47 -8.50
CA PHE A 25 -5.21 -9.93 -7.93
C PHE A 25 -5.31 -9.79 -6.40
N VAL A 26 -4.84 -10.80 -5.67
CA VAL A 26 -4.69 -10.77 -4.22
C VAL A 26 -3.55 -11.68 -3.78
N GLY A 27 -2.59 -11.13 -3.03
CA GLY A 27 -1.46 -11.92 -2.58
C GLY A 27 -0.40 -11.12 -1.83
N SER A 28 0.74 -11.76 -1.60
CA SER A 28 1.90 -11.14 -0.97
C SER A 28 3.21 -11.72 -1.47
N THR A 29 4.30 -11.00 -1.23
CA THR A 29 5.66 -11.53 -1.31
C THR A 29 6.37 -11.32 0.02
N SER A 30 7.25 -12.24 0.42
CA SER A 30 8.05 -12.14 1.63
C SER A 30 9.37 -12.88 1.52
N ASP A 31 10.43 -12.33 2.11
CA ASP A 31 11.72 -13.01 2.29
C ASP A 31 11.84 -13.72 3.66
N GLY A 32 10.74 -13.82 4.40
CA GLY A 32 10.67 -14.37 5.76
C GLY A 32 10.93 -13.35 6.87
N VAL A 33 11.38 -12.14 6.52
CA VAL A 33 11.58 -11.02 7.48
C VAL A 33 10.69 -9.84 7.11
N TYR A 34 10.75 -9.42 5.84
CA TYR A 34 9.97 -8.31 5.30
C TYR A 34 8.92 -8.82 4.33
N GLY A 35 7.94 -7.99 4.00
CA GLY A 35 6.91 -8.38 3.06
C GLY A 35 6.18 -7.23 2.40
N VAL A 36 5.50 -7.56 1.31
CA VAL A 36 4.58 -6.68 0.62
C VAL A 36 3.31 -7.47 0.34
N ALA A 37 2.15 -6.94 0.71
CA ALA A 37 0.85 -7.50 0.37
C ALA A 37 0.06 -6.53 -0.48
N ALA A 38 -0.81 -7.05 -1.34
CA ALA A 38 -1.68 -6.21 -2.15
C ALA A 38 -2.98 -6.93 -2.54
N MET A 39 -4.00 -6.13 -2.80
CA MET A 39 -5.25 -6.59 -3.39
C MET A 39 -5.86 -5.54 -4.30
N ILE A 40 -6.51 -5.99 -5.37
CA ILE A 40 -7.54 -5.22 -6.05
C ILE A 40 -8.86 -5.56 -5.35
N TYR A 41 -9.46 -4.56 -4.72
CA TYR A 41 -10.78 -4.67 -4.12
C TYR A 41 -11.80 -4.22 -5.14
N ASP A 42 -12.62 -5.17 -5.61
CA ASP A 42 -13.76 -4.89 -6.47
C ASP A 42 -15.02 -5.47 -5.82
N ARG A 43 -15.93 -4.60 -5.36
CA ARG A 43 -17.13 -5.01 -4.64
C ARG A 43 -18.39 -4.46 -5.29
N PRO A 44 -19.06 -5.27 -6.15
CA PRO A 44 -20.21 -4.78 -6.87
C PRO A 44 -21.43 -4.35 -6.07
N THR A 45 -21.68 -4.98 -4.93
CA THR A 45 -22.84 -4.66 -4.08
C THR A 45 -22.84 -3.26 -3.50
N VAL A 46 -21.67 -2.64 -3.38
CA VAL A 46 -21.51 -1.28 -2.84
C VAL A 46 -20.83 -0.37 -3.85
N ASN A 47 -20.73 -0.80 -5.12
CA ASN A 47 -20.20 -0.02 -6.23
C ASN A 47 -18.80 0.57 -6.02
N ILE A 48 -17.93 -0.06 -5.24
CA ILE A 48 -16.58 0.44 -4.94
C ILE A 48 -15.52 -0.43 -5.59
N THR A 49 -14.58 0.22 -6.28
CA THR A 49 -13.30 -0.36 -6.70
C THR A 49 -12.15 0.42 -6.03
N LEU A 50 -11.07 -0.27 -5.68
CA LEU A 50 -9.81 0.33 -5.25
C LEU A 50 -8.65 -0.68 -5.27
N LYS A 51 -7.43 -0.16 -5.28
CA LYS A 51 -6.19 -0.95 -5.17
C LYS A 51 -5.56 -0.66 -3.83
N LYS A 52 -5.23 -1.70 -3.06
CA LYS A 52 -4.66 -1.57 -1.71
C LYS A 52 -3.33 -2.31 -1.63
N SER A 53 -2.35 -1.71 -0.98
CA SER A 53 -1.04 -2.33 -0.75
C SER A 53 -0.52 -2.01 0.65
N TRP A 54 0.16 -2.98 1.24
CA TRP A 54 0.78 -2.91 2.55
C TRP A 54 2.24 -3.35 2.44
N PHE A 55 3.14 -2.54 2.99
CA PHE A 55 4.58 -2.78 2.96
C PHE A 55 5.05 -2.91 4.40
N PHE A 56 5.59 -4.08 4.76
CA PHE A 56 5.94 -4.44 6.14
C PHE A 56 7.46 -4.35 6.31
N PHE A 57 7.90 -3.43 7.19
CA PHE A 57 9.30 -3.20 7.53
C PHE A 57 9.57 -3.57 9.01
N ASP A 58 10.66 -3.07 9.60
CA ASP A 58 11.01 -3.38 11.00
C ASP A 58 9.96 -2.82 11.98
N ASP A 59 9.86 -1.49 12.04
CA ASP A 59 9.05 -0.79 13.06
C ASP A 59 7.74 -0.24 12.51
N GLU A 60 7.56 -0.26 11.19
CA GLU A 60 6.40 0.32 10.55
C GLU A 60 5.84 -0.55 9.42
N LEU A 61 4.56 -0.34 9.14
CA LEU A 61 3.96 -0.75 7.89
C LEU A 61 3.40 0.47 7.15
N ILE A 62 3.59 0.49 5.83
CA ILE A 62 3.09 1.55 4.96
C ILE A 62 1.86 1.05 4.22
N CYS A 63 0.77 1.81 4.28
CA CYS A 63 -0.51 1.53 3.66
C CYS A 63 -0.75 2.49 2.50
N LEU A 64 -0.89 1.95 1.29
CA LEU A 64 -1.22 2.71 0.09
C LEU A 64 -2.57 2.27 -0.47
N GLY A 65 -3.39 3.23 -0.91
CA GLY A 65 -4.60 2.98 -1.67
C GLY A 65 -4.75 3.90 -2.86
N SER A 66 -5.07 3.38 -4.05
CA SER A 66 -5.34 4.18 -5.25
C SER A 66 -6.61 3.72 -5.95
N ASN A 67 -7.06 4.49 -6.94
CA ASN A 67 -8.28 4.20 -7.71
C ASN A 67 -9.47 3.99 -6.80
N ILE A 68 -9.56 4.77 -5.72
CA ILE A 68 -10.72 4.75 -4.84
C ILE A 68 -11.83 5.45 -5.60
N GLU A 69 -12.73 4.65 -6.14
CA GLU A 69 -13.76 5.12 -7.05
C GLU A 69 -15.09 4.39 -6.84
N THR A 70 -16.17 5.13 -7.01
CA THR A 70 -17.49 4.52 -7.22
C THR A 70 -17.74 4.31 -8.71
N ARG A 71 -18.40 3.21 -9.07
CA ARG A 71 -18.71 2.91 -10.47
C ARG A 71 -19.57 3.99 -11.13
N GLU A 72 -19.27 4.26 -12.39
CA GLU A 72 -19.99 5.26 -13.18
C GLU A 72 -21.51 5.01 -13.23
N GLY A 73 -22.28 6.09 -13.29
CA GLY A 73 -23.73 6.04 -13.40
C GLY A 73 -24.46 5.71 -12.10
N ILE A 74 -23.74 5.49 -10.99
CA ILE A 74 -24.31 5.26 -9.67
C ILE A 74 -24.24 6.54 -8.84
N ASN A 75 -25.42 7.05 -8.44
CA ASN A 75 -25.52 8.12 -7.46
C ASN A 75 -25.44 7.55 -6.04
N ASP A 76 -24.22 7.22 -5.60
CA ASP A 76 -24.03 6.79 -4.22
C ASP A 76 -24.20 7.97 -3.26
N THR A 77 -24.98 7.76 -2.21
CA THR A 77 -25.30 8.79 -1.21
C THR A 77 -24.44 8.67 0.03
N GLN A 78 -23.74 7.54 0.20
CA GLN A 78 -22.88 7.28 1.35
C GLN A 78 -21.41 7.62 1.04
N PRO A 79 -20.65 8.09 2.03
CA PRO A 79 -19.24 8.33 1.85
C PRO A 79 -18.45 7.02 1.79
N VAL A 80 -17.34 7.02 1.07
CA VAL A 80 -16.36 5.92 1.09
C VAL A 80 -15.32 6.22 2.15
N LEU A 81 -15.15 5.33 3.13
CA LEU A 81 -14.20 5.52 4.22
C LEU A 81 -13.08 4.49 4.13
N THR A 82 -11.84 4.94 4.39
CA THR A 82 -10.73 4.04 4.72
C THR A 82 -10.48 4.09 6.21
N THR A 83 -10.88 3.05 6.93
CA THR A 83 -10.54 2.89 8.34
C THR A 83 -9.07 2.54 8.50
N LEU A 84 -8.37 3.30 9.34
CA LEU A 84 -6.97 3.10 9.70
C LEU A 84 -6.87 2.16 10.91
N ASN A 85 -7.67 2.43 11.95
CA ASN A 85 -7.85 1.52 13.07
C ASN A 85 -9.23 1.72 13.73
N GLN A 86 -9.71 0.67 14.40
CA GLN A 86 -10.86 0.67 15.29
C GLN A 86 -10.63 -0.36 16.39
N ILE A 87 -10.33 0.10 17.61
CA ILE A 87 -9.91 -0.76 18.73
C ILE A 87 -10.47 -0.22 20.06
N ILE A 88 -10.48 -1.04 21.10
CA ILE A 88 -10.79 -0.57 22.46
C ILE A 88 -9.82 0.55 22.81
N GLN A 89 -10.35 1.68 23.26
CA GLN A 89 -9.55 2.84 23.60
C GLN A 89 -8.81 2.59 24.92
N ASP A 90 -7.47 2.65 24.87
CA ASP A 90 -6.61 2.79 26.03
C ASP A 90 -5.92 4.16 26.03
N GLY A 91 -6.20 4.99 27.03
CA GLY A 91 -5.67 6.35 27.15
C GLY A 91 -6.29 7.41 26.22
N ALA A 92 -5.60 8.55 26.13
CA ALA A 92 -6.00 9.68 25.29
C ALA A 92 -5.77 9.38 23.81
N ILE A 93 -6.57 10.02 22.97
CA ILE A 93 -6.34 10.08 21.53
C ILE A 93 -5.75 11.45 21.23
N THR A 94 -4.55 11.47 20.64
CA THR A 94 -3.82 12.70 20.35
C THR A 94 -3.58 12.80 18.84
N ALA A 95 -3.60 14.00 18.28
CA ALA A 95 -3.23 14.23 16.89
C ALA A 95 -2.50 15.56 16.74
N TYR A 96 -1.69 15.67 15.69
CA TYR A 96 -1.21 16.95 15.21
C TYR A 96 -1.76 17.19 13.82
N ASP A 97 -2.44 18.33 13.67
CA ASP A 97 -2.98 18.81 12.40
C ASP A 97 -2.35 20.17 12.11
N GLU A 98 -1.83 20.36 10.91
CA GLU A 98 -1.10 21.58 10.53
C GLU A 98 -2.01 22.84 10.55
N THR A 99 -3.32 22.67 10.52
CA THR A 99 -4.30 23.78 10.62
C THR A 99 -4.73 24.01 12.07
N LYS A 100 -4.88 22.95 12.87
CA LYS A 100 -5.42 23.03 14.24
C LYS A 100 -4.37 22.99 15.35
N GLY A 101 -3.14 22.61 15.04
CA GLY A 101 -2.10 22.29 16.01
C GLY A 101 -2.32 20.94 16.69
N LEU A 102 -1.78 20.81 17.91
CA LEU A 102 -1.96 19.63 18.76
C LEU A 102 -3.41 19.57 19.27
N VAL A 103 -4.05 18.42 19.08
CA VAL A 103 -5.41 18.13 19.55
C VAL A 103 -5.37 16.87 20.40
N GLU A 104 -6.07 16.87 21.53
CA GLU A 104 -6.23 15.70 22.39
C GLU A 104 -7.68 15.56 22.82
N ILE A 105 -8.22 14.35 22.73
CA ILE A 105 -9.58 14.02 23.19
C ILE A 105 -9.60 12.69 23.95
N GLN A 106 -10.60 12.55 24.81
CA GLN A 106 -10.97 11.27 25.42
C GLN A 106 -12.25 10.71 24.80
N ASN A 107 -13.18 11.58 24.40
CA ASN A 107 -14.48 11.23 23.85
C ASN A 107 -14.94 12.31 22.86
N GLY A 108 -15.79 11.94 21.91
CA GLY A 108 -16.24 12.80 20.83
C GLY A 108 -15.48 12.54 19.53
N GLU A 109 -15.90 13.24 18.48
CA GLU A 109 -15.31 13.16 17.14
C GLU A 109 -14.60 14.47 16.80
N VAL A 110 -13.43 14.36 16.17
CA VAL A 110 -12.67 15.50 15.66
C VAL A 110 -12.35 15.28 14.19
N TYR A 111 -12.76 16.25 13.38
CA TYR A 111 -12.32 16.42 12.00
C TYR A 111 -10.93 17.07 11.94
N LEU A 112 -10.02 16.49 11.17
CA LEU A 112 -8.65 16.96 10.92
C LEU A 112 -8.49 17.26 9.42
N PRO A 113 -8.55 18.55 9.00
CA PRO A 113 -8.47 18.92 7.59
C PRO A 113 -7.07 18.73 6.98
N ASN A 114 -6.00 18.83 7.78
CA ASN A 114 -4.61 18.72 7.33
C ASN A 114 -3.74 17.98 8.37
N PRO A 115 -4.02 16.70 8.62
CA PRO A 115 -3.36 15.91 9.66
C PRO A 115 -1.91 15.56 9.28
N ALA A 116 -0.99 15.72 10.22
CA ALA A 116 0.35 15.13 10.13
C ALA A 116 0.34 13.71 10.70
N TRP A 117 -0.30 13.52 11.87
CA TRP A 117 -0.42 12.22 12.51
C TRP A 117 -1.58 12.16 13.51
N VAL A 118 -2.07 10.94 13.76
CA VAL A 118 -2.92 10.56 14.90
C VAL A 118 -2.13 9.57 15.75
N HIS A 119 -2.34 9.56 17.07
CA HIS A 119 -1.69 8.67 18.02
C HIS A 119 -2.70 8.14 19.03
N HIS A 120 -2.61 6.84 19.30
CA HIS A 120 -3.40 6.15 20.32
C HIS A 120 -2.65 4.89 20.75
N ASP A 121 -2.64 4.57 22.05
CA ASP A 121 -2.04 3.34 22.62
C ASP A 121 -0.64 3.03 22.06
N ASN A 122 0.28 3.98 22.23
CA ASN A 122 1.66 3.91 21.72
C ASN A 122 1.79 3.57 20.22
N THR A 123 0.76 3.85 19.43
CA THR A 123 0.74 3.61 17.99
C THR A 123 0.50 4.92 17.25
N GLY A 124 1.45 5.29 16.38
CA GLY A 124 1.34 6.44 15.50
C GLY A 124 0.75 6.05 14.14
N TYR A 125 -0.21 6.81 13.67
CA TYR A 125 -0.73 6.80 12.30
C TYR A 125 -0.25 8.07 11.61
N ILE A 126 0.84 7.97 10.86
CA ILE A 126 1.51 9.11 10.23
C ILE A 126 1.07 9.23 8.77
N PHE A 127 0.54 10.39 8.38
CA PHE A 127 0.04 10.63 7.03
C PHE A 127 1.16 11.01 6.08
N LEU A 128 1.12 10.44 4.87
CA LEU A 128 2.11 10.65 3.81
C LEU A 128 1.45 11.38 2.63
N ASN A 129 2.24 12.10 1.82
CA ASN A 129 1.76 12.76 0.59
C ASN A 129 0.55 13.72 0.78
N ASN A 130 0.48 14.43 1.92
CA ASN A 130 -0.57 15.42 2.21
C ASN A 130 -2.01 14.84 2.19
N VAL A 131 -2.25 13.71 2.88
CA VAL A 131 -3.62 13.24 3.11
C VAL A 131 -4.42 14.31 3.87
N THR A 132 -5.67 14.50 3.46
CA THR A 132 -6.63 15.40 4.09
C THR A 132 -7.88 14.61 4.51
N ASN A 133 -8.82 15.29 5.17
CA ASN A 133 -10.13 14.76 5.55
C ASN A 133 -10.06 13.52 6.46
N VAL A 134 -9.28 13.61 7.53
CA VAL A 134 -9.19 12.55 8.53
C VAL A 134 -10.11 12.84 9.69
N TYR A 135 -10.62 11.79 10.29
CA TYR A 135 -11.38 11.85 11.52
C TYR A 135 -10.72 10.95 12.57
N MET A 136 -10.81 11.39 13.81
CA MET A 136 -10.51 10.58 15.00
C MET A 136 -11.68 10.68 15.96
N GLN A 137 -11.99 9.58 16.63
CA GLN A 137 -13.15 9.49 17.50
C GLN A 137 -12.87 8.58 18.69
N GLY A 138 -13.26 9.05 19.87
CA GLY A 138 -13.45 8.22 21.05
C GLY A 138 -14.94 8.16 21.36
N GLU A 139 -15.52 6.95 21.46
CA GLU A 139 -16.93 6.81 21.80
C GLU A 139 -17.24 5.53 22.58
N ASN A 140 -18.30 5.55 23.39
CA ASN A 140 -18.82 4.35 24.03
C ASN A 140 -19.68 3.55 23.06
N ARG A 141 -19.22 2.36 22.68
CA ARG A 141 -19.99 1.42 21.87
C ARG A 141 -20.49 0.26 22.72
N SER A 142 -21.80 0.02 22.65
CA SER A 142 -22.46 -1.13 23.27
C SER A 142 -22.89 -2.14 22.20
N LYS A 143 -22.59 -3.42 22.41
CA LYS A 143 -23.10 -4.52 21.58
C LYS A 143 -23.55 -5.67 22.48
N THR A 144 -24.68 -6.28 22.14
CA THR A 144 -25.10 -7.53 22.78
C THR A 144 -24.21 -8.67 22.29
N ASP A 145 -23.46 -9.26 23.20
CA ASP A 145 -22.83 -10.56 22.99
C ASP A 145 -23.94 -11.60 22.98
N VAL A 146 -24.25 -12.12 21.78
CA VAL A 146 -25.36 -13.04 21.54
C VAL A 146 -25.16 -14.34 22.32
N ASP A 147 -23.92 -14.83 22.42
CA ASP A 147 -23.61 -16.08 23.08
C ASP A 147 -23.71 -15.96 24.61
N ARG A 148 -23.38 -14.78 25.16
CA ARG A 148 -23.42 -14.52 26.61
C ARG A 148 -24.72 -13.87 27.09
N ASN A 149 -25.62 -13.51 26.18
CA ASN A 149 -26.82 -12.72 26.43
C ASN A 149 -26.55 -11.50 27.33
N LYS A 150 -25.43 -10.81 27.07
CA LYS A 150 -24.94 -9.69 27.88
C LYS A 150 -24.59 -8.51 26.99
N VAL A 151 -25.00 -7.31 27.42
CA VAL A 151 -24.54 -6.07 26.80
C VAL A 151 -23.10 -5.81 27.25
N ILE A 152 -22.19 -5.75 26.28
CA ILE A 152 -20.81 -5.31 26.49
C ILE A 152 -20.73 -3.88 26.01
N SER A 153 -20.28 -2.97 26.88
CA SER A 153 -20.03 -1.57 26.56
C SER A 153 -18.55 -1.27 26.76
N ASN A 154 -17.89 -0.75 25.74
CA ASN A 154 -16.49 -0.35 25.77
C ASN A 154 -16.31 1.04 25.16
N GLN A 155 -15.33 1.78 25.68
CA GLN A 155 -14.77 2.94 24.99
C GLN A 155 -13.98 2.44 23.78
N VAL A 156 -14.24 2.98 22.59
CA VAL A 156 -13.62 2.58 21.32
C VAL A 156 -12.97 3.79 20.68
N PHE A 157 -11.71 3.64 20.29
CA PHE A 157 -10.99 4.55 19.43
C PHE A 157 -11.22 4.14 17.97
N SER A 158 -11.53 5.10 17.12
CA SER A 158 -11.58 4.94 15.67
C SER A 158 -10.85 6.09 14.98
N THR A 159 -10.14 5.78 13.89
CA THR A 159 -9.64 6.81 12.96
C THR A 159 -9.77 6.35 11.51
N TRP A 160 -10.16 7.27 10.63
CA TRP A 160 -10.41 6.98 9.23
C TRP A 160 -10.16 8.19 8.34
N ILE A 161 -9.93 7.92 7.06
CA ILE A 161 -9.92 8.92 5.98
C ILE A 161 -11.29 8.88 5.32
N ASP A 162 -11.90 10.05 5.16
CA ASP A 162 -13.15 10.24 4.42
C ASP A 162 -12.85 10.66 2.98
N HIS A 163 -13.18 9.78 2.03
CA HIS A 163 -13.01 10.02 0.59
C HIS A 163 -14.21 10.76 -0.02
N GLY A 164 -15.20 11.11 0.81
CA GLY A 164 -16.44 11.75 0.38
C GLY A 164 -17.37 10.79 -0.36
N ARG A 165 -18.41 11.37 -0.95
CA ARG A 165 -19.42 10.65 -1.74
C ARG A 165 -18.95 10.54 -3.19
N ALA A 166 -19.23 9.39 -3.78
CA ALA A 166 -18.89 9.09 -5.16
C ALA A 166 -17.45 9.49 -5.57
N PRO A 167 -16.42 9.05 -4.79
CA PRO A 167 -15.03 9.38 -5.11
C PRO A 167 -14.66 8.94 -6.52
N GLN A 168 -13.72 9.66 -7.14
CA GLN A 168 -13.22 9.35 -8.48
C GLN A 168 -11.70 9.41 -8.44
N ASN A 169 -11.05 8.25 -8.60
CA ASN A 169 -9.59 8.12 -8.65
C ASN A 169 -8.85 8.76 -7.45
N LEU A 170 -9.43 8.67 -6.24
CA LEU A 170 -8.78 9.16 -5.03
C LEU A 170 -7.70 8.19 -4.53
N GLN A 171 -6.83 8.70 -3.67
CA GLN A 171 -5.69 7.97 -3.13
C GLN A 171 -5.51 8.26 -1.63
N TYR A 172 -4.85 7.34 -0.92
CA TYR A 172 -4.29 7.59 0.40
C TYR A 172 -2.91 6.96 0.54
N ALA A 173 -2.11 7.52 1.45
CA ALA A 173 -0.86 6.97 1.92
C ALA A 173 -0.67 7.29 3.40
N TYR A 174 -0.40 6.27 4.23
CA TYR A 174 -0.08 6.47 5.65
C TYR A 174 0.86 5.37 6.15
N SER A 175 1.56 5.64 7.24
CA SER A 175 2.38 4.71 8.00
C SER A 175 1.66 4.37 9.31
N VAL A 176 1.64 3.09 9.68
CA VAL A 176 1.34 2.67 11.05
C VAL A 176 2.67 2.32 11.72
N ARG A 177 2.97 3.00 12.82
CA ARG A 177 4.20 2.79 13.60
C ARG A 177 3.83 2.46 15.05
N PRO A 178 3.76 1.18 15.41
CA PRO A 178 3.60 0.77 16.80
C PRO A 178 4.82 1.16 17.65
N ASN A 179 4.64 1.11 18.97
CA ASN A 179 5.69 1.39 19.96
C ASN A 179 6.42 2.73 19.74
N ILE A 180 5.64 3.79 19.50
CA ILE A 180 6.14 5.16 19.39
C ILE A 180 5.35 6.07 20.32
N THR A 181 6.06 6.94 21.04
CA THR A 181 5.44 7.98 21.87
C THR A 181 5.17 9.24 21.04
N VAL A 182 4.24 10.10 21.48
CA VAL A 182 3.95 11.39 20.83
C VAL A 182 5.22 12.24 20.63
N GLY A 183 6.12 12.26 21.61
CA GLY A 183 7.37 13.04 21.54
C GLY A 183 8.40 12.52 20.53
N GLU A 184 8.26 11.28 20.06
CA GLU A 184 9.19 10.65 19.11
C GLU A 184 8.72 10.76 17.65
N ILE A 185 7.43 11.05 17.41
CA ILE A 185 6.85 11.08 16.06
C ILE A 185 7.55 12.10 15.16
N ASP A 186 7.79 13.31 15.66
CA ASP A 186 8.47 14.35 14.88
C ASP A 186 9.89 13.94 14.48
N ALA A 187 10.61 13.27 15.37
CA ALA A 187 11.95 12.75 15.08
C ALA A 187 11.88 11.62 14.05
N TYR A 188 10.89 10.74 14.14
CA TYR A 188 10.63 9.71 13.15
C TYR A 188 10.38 10.32 11.76
N ILE A 189 9.44 11.27 11.65
CA ILE A 189 9.11 11.97 10.40
C ILE A 189 10.34 12.66 9.81
N LYS A 190 11.08 13.42 10.63
CA LYS A 190 12.31 14.11 10.21
C LYS A 190 13.41 13.16 9.73
N SER A 191 13.48 11.94 10.30
CA SER A 191 14.44 10.93 9.85
C SER A 191 14.13 10.36 8.46
N ASN A 192 12.94 10.65 7.93
CA ASN A 192 12.46 10.30 6.59
C ASN A 192 12.84 8.86 6.16
N PRO A 193 12.46 7.82 6.93
CA PRO A 193 12.81 6.45 6.59
C PRO A 193 12.16 6.03 5.28
N ILE A 194 10.99 6.60 4.95
CA ILE A 194 10.29 6.39 3.68
C ILE A 194 10.64 7.50 2.70
N ARG A 195 11.69 7.29 1.89
CA ARG A 195 12.23 8.32 0.98
C ARG A 195 11.21 8.85 -0.01
N ARG A 196 10.40 7.91 -0.49
CA ARG A 196 9.51 8.11 -1.62
C ARG A 196 8.40 7.07 -1.57
N VAL A 197 7.20 7.55 -1.85
CA VAL A 197 6.05 6.75 -2.24
C VAL A 197 5.78 7.09 -3.70
N HIS A 198 5.73 6.08 -4.56
CA HIS A 198 5.22 6.22 -5.93
C HIS A 198 3.90 5.48 -6.01
N GLN A 199 2.86 6.19 -6.42
CA GLN A 199 1.50 5.69 -6.36
C GLN A 199 0.73 6.19 -7.58
N ASN A 200 0.40 5.26 -8.47
CA ASN A 200 -0.50 5.51 -9.58
C ASN A 200 -1.36 4.27 -9.83
N SER A 201 -2.24 4.34 -10.83
CA SER A 201 -3.17 3.25 -11.12
C SER A 201 -2.53 1.93 -11.55
N ASN A 202 -1.25 1.93 -11.91
CA ASN A 202 -0.53 0.76 -12.40
C ASN A 202 0.45 0.21 -11.38
N ILE A 203 1.02 1.07 -10.53
CA ILE A 203 2.15 0.73 -9.66
C ILE A 203 2.02 1.43 -8.31
N HIS A 204 2.16 0.65 -7.25
CA HIS A 204 2.51 1.13 -5.92
C HIS A 204 3.97 0.79 -5.61
N ALA A 205 4.72 1.74 -5.07
CA ALA A 205 6.10 1.51 -4.64
C ALA A 205 6.45 2.33 -3.39
N VAL A 206 7.16 1.68 -2.47
CA VAL A 206 7.67 2.29 -1.24
C VAL A 206 9.16 2.02 -1.15
N PHE A 207 9.92 3.08 -0.87
CA PHE A 207 11.38 3.04 -0.76
C PHE A 207 11.82 3.34 0.67
N HIS A 208 12.27 2.31 1.38
CA HIS A 208 12.78 2.45 2.74
C HIS A 208 14.30 2.67 2.73
N THR A 209 14.76 3.85 3.16
CA THR A 209 16.16 4.28 3.07
C THR A 209 17.09 3.52 3.99
N LYS A 210 16.74 3.43 5.28
CA LYS A 210 17.62 2.83 6.30
C LYS A 210 17.86 1.34 6.04
N LEU A 211 16.82 0.62 5.60
CA LEU A 211 16.89 -0.80 5.27
C LEU A 211 17.35 -1.08 3.83
N ASN A 212 17.38 -0.05 2.98
CA ASN A 212 17.67 -0.17 1.55
C ASN A 212 16.77 -1.22 0.88
N ILE A 213 15.48 -1.17 1.20
CA ILE A 213 14.43 -2.05 0.68
C ILE A 213 13.49 -1.23 -0.20
N THR A 214 13.20 -1.77 -1.38
CA THR A 214 12.15 -1.28 -2.27
C THR A 214 11.05 -2.33 -2.34
N GLY A 215 9.86 -1.99 -1.88
CA GLY A 215 8.67 -2.79 -2.11
C GLY A 215 7.89 -2.25 -3.31
N LEU A 216 7.40 -3.14 -4.18
CA LEU A 216 6.74 -2.83 -5.44
C LEU A 216 5.51 -3.72 -5.62
N VAL A 217 4.44 -3.12 -6.13
CA VAL A 217 3.26 -3.82 -6.59
C VAL A 217 2.98 -3.32 -8.00
N PHE A 218 3.16 -4.20 -8.98
CA PHE A 218 2.79 -3.98 -10.37
C PHE A 218 1.41 -4.57 -10.58
N PHE A 219 0.38 -3.73 -10.65
CA PHE A 219 -0.98 -4.17 -11.01
C PHE A 219 -1.09 -4.45 -12.51
N THR A 220 -0.25 -3.80 -13.31
CA THR A 220 -0.08 -4.03 -14.75
C THR A 220 1.43 -3.99 -15.08
N PRO A 221 1.86 -4.55 -16.21
CA PRO A 221 3.24 -4.43 -16.67
C PRO A 221 3.68 -2.97 -16.73
N GLY A 222 4.88 -2.68 -16.24
CA GLY A 222 5.32 -1.30 -16.10
C GLY A 222 6.72 -1.16 -15.51
N ASN A 223 7.11 0.08 -15.24
CA ASN A 223 8.42 0.40 -14.70
C ASN A 223 8.35 1.55 -13.67
N VAL A 224 9.34 1.58 -12.78
CA VAL A 224 9.51 2.61 -11.77
C VAL A 224 10.99 2.95 -11.61
N SER A 225 11.29 4.24 -11.49
CA SER A 225 12.63 4.72 -11.16
C SER A 225 12.85 4.68 -9.65
N THR A 226 13.93 4.03 -9.22
CA THR A 226 14.33 3.98 -7.82
C THR A 226 15.09 5.25 -7.42
N PRO A 227 15.02 5.68 -6.14
CA PRO A 227 15.87 6.74 -5.61
C PRO A 227 17.38 6.42 -5.65
N ASN A 228 17.74 5.15 -5.88
CA ASN A 228 19.11 4.67 -6.02
C ASN A 228 19.63 4.77 -7.48
N GLY A 229 18.88 5.44 -8.37
CA GLY A 229 19.36 5.82 -9.70
C GLY A 229 19.24 4.74 -10.78
N TYR A 230 18.44 3.69 -10.55
CA TYR A 230 18.14 2.68 -11.55
C TYR A 230 16.63 2.45 -11.70
N VAL A 231 16.22 1.93 -12.85
CA VAL A 231 14.83 1.58 -13.18
C VAL A 231 14.61 0.10 -12.92
N VAL A 232 13.45 -0.24 -12.35
CA VAL A 232 12.93 -1.60 -12.24
C VAL A 232 11.71 -1.72 -13.13
N SER A 233 11.60 -2.78 -13.93
CA SER A 233 10.39 -3.08 -14.68
C SER A 233 9.96 -4.53 -14.52
N ALA A 234 8.65 -4.77 -14.52
CA ALA A 234 8.05 -6.10 -14.58
C ALA A 234 7.22 -6.23 -15.85
N ASP A 235 7.27 -7.38 -16.51
CA ASP A 235 6.51 -7.67 -17.73
C ASP A 235 5.12 -8.26 -17.46
N ASN A 236 4.80 -8.58 -16.20
CA ASN A 236 3.53 -9.13 -15.76
C ASN A 236 3.11 -8.54 -14.40
N PRO A 237 1.80 -8.59 -14.07
CA PRO A 237 1.31 -8.29 -12.73
C PRO A 237 2.05 -9.11 -11.67
N SER A 238 2.61 -8.42 -10.67
CA SER A 238 3.53 -9.02 -9.70
C SER A 238 3.69 -8.18 -8.45
N ILE A 239 4.03 -8.85 -7.34
CA ILE A 239 4.51 -8.20 -6.13
C ILE A 239 5.99 -8.50 -6.04
N VAL A 240 6.80 -7.45 -5.90
CA VAL A 240 8.26 -7.53 -5.93
C VAL A 240 8.84 -6.79 -4.73
N MET A 241 9.79 -7.41 -4.05
CA MET A 241 10.58 -6.79 -3.00
C MET A 241 12.06 -6.90 -3.36
N ILE A 242 12.77 -5.78 -3.33
CA ILE A 242 14.20 -5.69 -3.63
C ILE A 242 14.92 -5.21 -2.38
N ARG A 243 15.81 -6.03 -1.83
CA ARG A 243 16.68 -5.66 -0.71
C ARG A 243 18.11 -5.55 -1.20
N GLU A 244 18.69 -4.37 -1.04
CA GLU A 244 20.04 -4.06 -1.51
C GLU A 244 21.04 -3.99 -0.35
N THR A 245 22.18 -4.64 -0.51
CA THR A 245 23.34 -4.53 0.38
C THR A 245 24.52 -3.95 -0.39
N LYS A 246 25.68 -3.78 0.28
CA LYS A 246 26.89 -3.23 -0.36
C LYS A 246 27.28 -3.96 -1.66
N ASN A 247 27.18 -5.29 -1.67
CA ASN A 247 27.66 -6.15 -2.78
C ASN A 247 26.55 -6.97 -3.45
N ASN A 248 25.38 -7.11 -2.82
CA ASN A 248 24.32 -8.01 -3.29
C ASN A 248 22.97 -7.32 -3.37
N MET A 249 22.11 -7.86 -4.21
CA MET A 249 20.69 -7.55 -4.33
C MET A 249 19.89 -8.84 -4.18
N PHE A 250 18.88 -8.83 -3.32
CA PHE A 250 17.90 -9.91 -3.18
C PHE A 250 16.59 -9.45 -3.79
N ILE A 251 16.08 -10.19 -4.76
CA ILE A 251 14.78 -9.90 -5.38
C ILE A 251 13.84 -11.06 -5.04
N THR A 252 12.78 -10.74 -4.30
CA THR A 252 11.70 -11.64 -3.95
C THR A 252 10.47 -11.27 -4.78
N CYS A 253 9.89 -12.24 -5.48
CA CYS A 253 8.72 -12.02 -6.34
C CYS A 253 7.63 -13.04 -6.04
N SER A 254 6.38 -12.64 -6.26
CA SER A 254 5.22 -13.53 -6.40
C SER A 254 4.26 -13.00 -7.47
N ASN A 255 3.37 -13.88 -7.94
CA ASN A 255 2.27 -13.50 -8.83
C ASN A 255 0.96 -13.51 -8.01
N PRO A 256 0.36 -12.34 -7.73
CA PRO A 256 -0.83 -12.21 -6.91
C PRO A 256 -2.11 -12.68 -7.62
N GLU A 257 -2.05 -13.00 -8.91
CA GLU A 257 -3.15 -13.65 -9.63
C GLU A 257 -3.20 -15.16 -9.41
N ASN A 258 -2.29 -15.70 -8.57
CA ASN A 258 -2.16 -17.11 -8.26
C ASN A 258 -2.00 -17.98 -9.51
N LYS A 259 -1.21 -17.50 -10.48
CA LYS A 259 -0.84 -18.22 -11.70
C LYS A 259 0.66 -18.53 -11.70
N GLY A 260 1.01 -19.73 -12.17
CA GLY A 260 2.39 -20.04 -12.50
C GLY A 260 2.79 -19.35 -13.79
N ILE A 261 3.74 -18.43 -13.71
CA ILE A 261 4.20 -17.63 -14.83
C ILE A 261 5.73 -17.55 -14.84
N VAL A 262 6.28 -17.28 -16.02
CA VAL A 262 7.68 -16.86 -16.16
C VAL A 262 7.70 -15.33 -16.10
N LEU A 263 7.99 -14.79 -14.93
CA LEU A 263 8.09 -13.34 -14.70
C LEU A 263 9.48 -12.83 -15.08
N LYS A 264 9.56 -11.73 -15.82
CA LYS A 264 10.83 -11.07 -16.12
C LYS A 264 10.91 -9.73 -15.42
N ILE A 265 11.89 -9.60 -14.53
CA ILE A 265 12.27 -8.33 -13.94
C ILE A 265 13.45 -7.76 -14.73
N LYS A 266 13.35 -6.52 -15.22
CA LYS A 266 14.50 -5.83 -15.83
C LYS A 266 14.97 -4.71 -14.93
N LEU A 267 16.29 -4.58 -14.83
CA LEU A 267 16.98 -3.57 -14.04
C LEU A 267 17.90 -2.77 -14.95
N SER A 268 17.90 -1.44 -14.85
CA SER A 268 18.93 -0.60 -15.49
C SER A 268 20.25 -0.62 -14.70
N LYS A 269 20.70 -1.82 -14.33
CA LYS A 269 21.87 -2.08 -13.51
C LYS A 269 22.49 -3.41 -13.94
N ASN A 270 23.83 -3.48 -13.97
CA ASN A 270 24.54 -4.71 -14.30
C ASN A 270 24.64 -5.60 -13.06
N VAL A 271 23.90 -6.70 -13.05
CA VAL A 271 23.89 -7.69 -11.97
C VAL A 271 24.11 -9.09 -12.53
N ARG A 272 24.70 -9.98 -11.72
CA ARG A 272 24.86 -11.40 -12.06
C ARG A 272 24.25 -12.29 -10.98
N GLY A 273 23.80 -13.46 -11.38
CA GLY A 273 23.22 -14.47 -10.48
C GLY A 273 22.20 -15.35 -11.21
N PRO A 274 21.45 -16.18 -10.46
CA PRO A 274 20.50 -17.14 -11.04
C PRO A 274 19.47 -16.47 -11.95
N GLY A 275 19.38 -16.88 -13.21
CA GLY A 275 18.42 -16.34 -14.19
C GLY A 275 18.68 -14.90 -14.65
N ALA A 276 19.81 -14.29 -14.27
CA ALA A 276 20.20 -12.98 -14.74
C ALA A 276 20.91 -13.05 -16.11
N ARG A 277 20.50 -12.20 -17.04
CA ARG A 277 21.07 -12.05 -18.38
C ARG A 277 21.25 -10.57 -18.70
N PHE A 278 22.50 -10.14 -18.87
CA PHE A 278 22.81 -8.77 -19.28
C PHE A 278 22.45 -8.57 -20.76
N LEU A 279 21.66 -7.53 -21.04
CA LEU A 279 21.19 -7.15 -22.36
C LEU A 279 22.06 -6.00 -22.88
N GLY A 280 23.26 -6.35 -23.37
CA GLY A 280 24.36 -5.42 -23.66
C GLY A 280 24.01 -4.17 -24.46
N GLU A 281 23.09 -4.25 -25.42
CA GLU A 281 22.66 -3.12 -26.25
C GLU A 281 21.82 -2.08 -25.50
N SER A 282 21.08 -2.50 -24.47
CA SER A 282 20.19 -1.64 -23.67
C SER A 282 20.77 -1.21 -22.32
N GLY A 283 21.89 -1.82 -21.91
CA GLY A 283 22.47 -1.61 -20.57
C GLY A 283 21.61 -2.18 -19.42
N MET A 284 20.58 -2.96 -19.73
CA MET A 284 19.68 -3.57 -18.76
C MET A 284 20.14 -4.98 -18.39
N THR A 285 19.82 -5.45 -17.18
CA THR A 285 19.85 -6.89 -16.85
C THR A 285 18.42 -7.40 -16.75
N GLU A 286 18.10 -8.47 -17.46
CA GLU A 286 16.86 -9.23 -17.30
C GLU A 286 17.08 -10.36 -16.29
N VAL A 287 16.19 -10.50 -15.33
CA VAL A 287 16.18 -11.56 -14.31
C VAL A 287 14.87 -12.33 -14.44
N THR A 288 14.97 -13.58 -14.90
CA THR A 288 13.81 -14.46 -15.11
C THR A 288 13.43 -15.17 -13.82
N PHE A 289 12.15 -15.26 -13.48
CA PHE A 289 11.62 -16.02 -12.34
C PHE A 289 10.56 -17.01 -12.82
N ASP A 290 10.79 -18.29 -12.59
CA ASP A 290 9.78 -19.34 -12.78
C ASP A 290 8.90 -19.39 -11.52
N LEU A 291 7.80 -18.64 -11.53
CA LEU A 291 6.90 -18.54 -10.38
C LEU A 291 6.02 -19.79 -10.25
N PRO A 292 5.74 -20.27 -9.03
CA PRO A 292 5.09 -21.56 -8.84
C PRO A 292 3.65 -21.60 -9.34
N SER A 293 3.18 -22.79 -9.70
CA SER A 293 1.80 -23.09 -10.11
C SER A 293 1.09 -24.04 -9.14
N GLY A 294 -0.18 -24.32 -9.40
CA GLY A 294 -0.97 -25.29 -8.62
C GLY A 294 -1.07 -24.91 -7.15
N ARG A 295 -0.83 -25.88 -6.25
CA ARG A 295 -0.93 -25.66 -4.80
C ARG A 295 0.05 -24.64 -4.23
N LEU A 296 1.10 -24.31 -4.96
CA LEU A 296 2.10 -23.32 -4.56
C LEU A 296 1.93 -21.99 -5.28
N ALA A 297 0.93 -21.84 -6.15
CA ALA A 297 0.70 -20.58 -6.84
C ALA A 297 0.52 -19.41 -5.85
N GLY A 298 1.10 -18.26 -6.18
CA GLY A 298 1.19 -17.11 -5.28
C GLY A 298 2.36 -17.17 -4.27
N SER A 299 3.10 -18.28 -4.16
CA SER A 299 4.28 -18.36 -3.29
C SER A 299 5.42 -17.47 -3.75
N SER A 300 6.24 -17.03 -2.80
CA SER A 300 7.40 -16.18 -3.05
C SER A 300 8.60 -16.97 -3.57
N ILE A 301 9.30 -16.41 -4.56
CA ILE A 301 10.61 -16.89 -5.02
C ILE A 301 11.63 -15.78 -4.83
N THR A 302 12.74 -16.11 -4.16
CA THR A 302 13.86 -15.16 -3.93
C THR A 302 15.06 -15.54 -4.77
N LYS A 303 15.70 -14.54 -5.38
CA LYS A 303 16.97 -14.68 -6.08
C LYS A 303 18.01 -13.73 -5.49
N SER A 304 19.20 -14.27 -5.20
CA SER A 304 20.37 -13.52 -4.78
C SER A 304 21.24 -13.18 -5.98
N LEU A 305 21.49 -11.90 -6.18
CA LEU A 305 22.29 -11.33 -7.26
C LEU A 305 23.46 -10.53 -6.69
N THR A 306 24.55 -10.41 -7.44
CA THR A 306 25.74 -9.64 -7.04
C THR A 306 25.96 -8.48 -8.01
N TRP A 307 26.37 -7.33 -7.46
CA TRP A 307 26.74 -6.16 -8.26
C TRP A 307 27.95 -6.46 -9.13
N GLN A 308 27.91 -5.99 -10.37
CA GLN A 308 29.12 -5.74 -11.12
C GLN A 308 29.43 -4.26 -11.01
N PHE A 309 30.47 -3.89 -10.28
CA PHE A 309 31.10 -2.59 -10.48
C PHE A 309 31.62 -2.59 -11.91
N SER A 310 30.92 -1.91 -12.83
CA SER A 310 31.52 -1.69 -14.13
C SER A 310 32.67 -0.70 -13.92
N ASN A 311 33.91 -1.16 -14.06
CA ASN A 311 35.05 -0.28 -14.37
C ASN A 311 34.94 0.29 -15.81
N HIS A 312 33.71 0.40 -16.31
CA HIS A 312 33.33 0.87 -17.62
C HIS A 312 32.06 1.69 -17.42
N ILE A 313 32.25 2.99 -17.31
CA ILE A 313 31.24 3.95 -17.68
C ILE A 313 31.18 3.86 -19.22
N PRO A 314 30.08 3.36 -19.83
CA PRO A 314 29.92 3.52 -21.26
C PRO A 314 29.94 5.02 -21.55
N LYS A 315 30.88 5.44 -22.40
CA LYS A 315 31.11 6.83 -22.78
C LYS A 315 29.99 7.33 -23.71
N TYR A 316 28.74 7.29 -23.25
CA TYR A 316 27.57 7.80 -23.97
C TYR A 316 26.50 8.33 -23.02
N MET A 317 26.90 9.20 -22.08
CA MET A 317 26.03 10.23 -21.49
C MET A 317 26.87 11.46 -21.11
N SER A 318 27.76 11.86 -22.00
CA SER A 318 28.38 13.18 -21.96
C SER A 318 28.08 13.86 -23.29
N GLU A 319 26.94 14.54 -23.36
CA GLU A 319 26.81 15.76 -24.15
C GLU A 319 25.44 16.39 -23.89
N ASP A 320 25.50 17.58 -23.28
CA ASP A 320 24.51 18.63 -23.35
C ASP A 320 24.04 18.84 -24.79
N ARG A 321 22.98 18.16 -25.20
CA ARG A 321 22.22 18.53 -26.40
C ARG A 321 20.75 18.28 -26.13
N PHE A 322 20.08 19.26 -25.53
CA PHE A 322 18.72 19.71 -25.86
C PHE A 322 18.30 20.81 -24.86
N PHE A 323 18.92 21.99 -24.94
CA PHE A 323 18.28 23.27 -24.57
C PHE A 323 19.14 24.41 -25.12
N LYS A 324 19.06 24.66 -26.43
CA LYS A 324 19.34 25.97 -27.01
C LYS A 324 18.47 26.19 -28.25
N SER A 325 18.02 27.44 -28.37
CA SER A 325 17.23 28.07 -29.42
C SER A 325 15.70 27.96 -29.23
N LYS A 326 14.92 29.05 -29.19
CA LYS A 326 15.23 30.47 -29.43
C LYS A 326 14.13 31.35 -28.84
N SER A 327 14.56 32.41 -28.15
CA SER A 327 13.83 33.69 -28.09
C SER A 327 13.98 34.41 -29.43
N THR A 328 12.85 34.71 -30.06
CA THR A 328 12.55 35.91 -30.85
C THR A 328 11.03 35.99 -30.92
#